data_AF-A0A926RCA8-F1
#
_entry.id   AF-A0A926RCA8-F1
#
_cell.length_a   1.000
_cell.length_b   1.000
_cell.length_c   1.000
_cell.angle_alpha   90.00
_cell.angle_beta   90.00
_cell.angle_gamma   90.00
#
_symmetry.space_group_name_H-M   'P 1'
#
loop_
_entity.id
_entity.type
_entity.pdbx_description
1 polymer ?
#
loop_
_entity_poly.entity_id
_entity_poly.type
_entity_poly.pdbx_seq_one_letter_code
_entity_poly.pdbx_strand_id
1 'polypeptide(L)' 'MKTLSIIFLSLLLINCAGNNMAKVKIGKRCTTADTNKLQESSYVWFVSKDAAKDFDKRINKSNCLGS' A
#
# COMPACT_ATOMS: atom_id res chain seq x y z
N MET A 1 5.36 -25.37 -27.33
CA MET A 1 6.63 -25.10 -26.61
C MET A 1 6.79 -23.63 -26.19
N LYS A 2 6.52 -22.65 -27.07
CA LYS A 2 6.64 -21.21 -26.73
C LYS A 2 5.72 -20.76 -25.58
N THR A 3 4.46 -21.21 -25.56
CA THR A 3 3.49 -20.88 -24.50
C THR A 3 3.88 -21.40 -23.13
N LEU A 4 4.35 -22.65 -23.04
CA LEU A 4 4.87 -23.25 -21.80
C LEU A 4 6.07 -22.47 -21.26
N SER A 5 6.98 -22.04 -22.14
CA SER A 5 8.14 -21.22 -21.75
C SER A 5 7.72 -19.86 -21.17
N ILE A 6 6.72 -19.19 -21.79
CA ILE A 6 6.18 -17.92 -21.29
C ILE A 6 5.51 -18.09 -19.93
N ILE A 7 4.71 -19.15 -19.74
CA ILE A 7 4.06 -19.44 -18.45
C ILE A 7 5.11 -19.70 -17.37
N PHE A 8 6.15 -20.48 -17.68
CA PHE A 8 7.23 -20.79 -16.74
C PHE A 8 8.03 -19.53 -16.37
N LEU A 9 8.32 -18.67 -17.34
CA LEU A 9 9.00 -17.39 -17.11
C LEU A 9 8.15 -16.45 -16.24
N SER A 10 6.85 -16.37 -16.49
CA SER A 10 5.91 -15.61 -15.65
C SER A 10 5.90 -16.11 -14.20
N LEU A 11 5.87 -17.43 -14.00
CA LEU A 11 5.91 -18.03 -12.65
C LEU A 11 7.21 -17.70 -11.89
N LEU A 12 8.35 -17.65 -12.58
CA LEU A 12 9.63 -17.25 -12.00
C LEU A 12 9.65 -15.76 -11.61
N LEU A 13 9.05 -14.89 -12.43
CA LEU A 13 9.01 -13.44 -12.19
C LEU A 13 8.11 -13.05 -11.00
N ILE A 14 7.04 -13.80 -10.71
CA ILE A 14 6.15 -13.54 -9.58
C ILE A 14 6.90 -13.61 -8.23
N ASN A 15 7.92 -14.46 -8.12
CA ASN A 15 8.72 -14.60 -6.89
C ASN A 15 9.77 -13.50 -6.69
N CYS A 16 10.20 -12.85 -7.78
CA CYS A 16 11.16 -11.74 -7.71
C CYS A 16 10.50 -10.44 -7.24
N ALA A 17 9.27 -10.17 -7.68
CA ALA A 17 8.47 -9.04 -7.21
C ALA A 17 7.76 -9.35 -5.87
N GLY A 18 7.25 -10.58 -5.69
CA GLY A 18 6.41 -10.95 -4.55
C GLY A 18 7.10 -10.86 -3.19
N ASN A 19 8.23 -11.53 -2.97
CA ASN A 19 8.71 -11.68 -1.58
C ASN A 19 9.35 -10.42 -0.98
N ASN A 20 9.86 -9.49 -1.81
CA ASN A 20 10.42 -8.22 -1.36
C ASN A 20 9.47 -7.02 -1.57
N MET A 21 8.57 -7.05 -2.56
CA MET A 21 7.58 -5.98 -2.77
C MET A 21 6.19 -6.26 -2.16
N ALA A 22 5.79 -7.52 -1.92
CA ALA A 22 4.47 -7.80 -1.32
C ALA A 22 4.36 -7.43 0.16
N LYS A 23 5.45 -6.95 0.78
CA LYS A 23 5.37 -6.34 2.11
C LYS A 23 4.91 -4.89 2.07
N VAL A 24 4.78 -4.24 0.92
CA VAL A 24 4.34 -2.83 0.87
C VAL A 24 2.90 -2.72 1.40
N LYS A 25 2.73 -2.26 2.64
CA LYS A 25 1.42 -1.84 3.15
C LYS A 25 1.10 -0.46 2.57
N ILE A 26 -0.13 -0.30 2.11
CA ILE A 26 -0.68 0.97 1.59
C ILE A 26 -1.92 1.30 2.42
N GLY A 27 -2.10 2.57 2.76
CA GLY A 27 -3.17 3.01 3.66
C GLY A 27 -3.52 4.47 3.46
N LYS A 28 -4.75 4.84 3.81
CA LYS A 28 -5.28 6.20 3.62
C LYS A 28 -5.16 7.01 4.90
N ARG A 29 -4.63 8.22 4.78
CA ARG A 29 -4.58 9.21 5.86
C ARG A 29 -5.43 10.42 5.48
N CYS A 30 -6.29 10.87 6.38
CA CYS A 30 -7.08 12.09 6.22
C CYS A 30 -6.73 13.11 7.30
N THR A 31 -6.73 14.40 6.96
CA THR A 31 -6.67 15.45 7.99
C THR A 31 -7.97 15.47 8.79
N THR A 32 -7.96 16.08 9.97
CA THR A 32 -9.21 16.36 10.67
C THR A 32 -10.03 17.34 9.83
N ALA A 33 -11.31 17.05 9.66
CA ALA A 33 -12.19 17.90 8.87
C ALA A 33 -12.36 19.27 9.52
N ASP A 34 -12.42 20.31 8.69
CA ASP A 34 -12.71 21.67 9.14
C ASP A 34 -14.22 21.87 9.45
N THR A 35 -14.60 23.09 9.81
CA THR A 35 -16.00 23.46 10.10
C THR A 35 -16.93 23.26 8.90
N ASN A 36 -16.40 23.22 7.68
CA ASN A 36 -17.12 23.00 6.43
C ASN A 36 -17.10 21.53 5.98
N LYS A 37 -16.59 20.62 6.82
CA LYS A 37 -16.40 19.20 6.53
C LYS A 37 -15.39 18.93 5.40
N LEU A 38 -14.49 19.86 5.13
CA LEU A 38 -13.39 19.69 4.18
C LEU A 38 -12.22 19.01 4.86
N GLN A 39 -11.64 18.01 4.19
CA GLN A 39 -10.46 17.30 4.65
C GLN A 39 -9.55 17.00 3.46
N GLU A 40 -8.25 16.97 3.70
CA GLU A 40 -7.28 16.45 2.73
C GLU A 40 -7.13 14.94 2.93
N SER A 41 -6.90 14.20 1.84
CA SER A 41 -6.62 12.77 1.91
C SER A 41 -5.36 12.43 1.13
N SER A 42 -4.55 11.55 1.70
CA SER A 42 -3.30 11.07 1.11
C SER A 42 -3.19 9.55 1.26
N TYR A 43 -2.46 8.92 0.34
CA TYR A 43 -2.08 7.53 0.46
C TYR A 43 -0.65 7.44 0.97
N VAL A 44 -0.46 6.66 2.01
CA VAL A 44 0.83 6.38 2.63
C VAL A 44 1.19 4.93 2.33
N TRP A 45 2.41 4.71 1.87
CA TRP A 45 3.04 3.40 1.83
C TRP A 45 4.43 3.49 2.42
N PHE A 46 4.91 2.41 3.02
CA PHE A 46 6.28 2.39 3.53
C PHE A 46 7.27 1.90 2.48
N VAL A 47 8.47 2.47 2.50
CA VAL A 47 9.57 2.12 1.60
C VAL A 47 10.65 1.28 2.30
N SER A 48 10.65 1.26 3.64
CA SER A 48 11.62 0.53 4.46
C SER A 48 10.93 -0.42 5.45
N LYS A 49 11.64 -1.48 5.85
CA LYS A 49 11.14 -2.48 6.81
C LYS A 49 10.87 -1.88 8.20
N ASP A 50 11.64 -0.88 8.62
CA ASP A 50 11.46 -0.26 9.93
C ASP A 50 10.20 0.60 9.99
N ALA A 51 9.90 1.34 8.91
CA ALA A 51 8.67 2.13 8.80
C ALA A 51 7.40 1.26 8.83
N ALA A 52 7.51 -0.03 8.50
CA ALA A 52 6.38 -0.98 8.57
C ALA A 52 5.81 -1.15 10.00
N LYS A 53 6.67 -1.03 11.03
CA LYS A 53 6.28 -1.19 12.45
C LYS A 53 5.38 -0.04 12.94
N ASP A 54 5.59 1.15 12.39
CA ASP A 54 4.83 2.36 12.74
C ASP A 54 3.77 2.72 11.70
N PHE A 55 3.60 1.90 10.65
CA PHE A 55 2.69 2.17 9.55
C PHE A 55 1.27 2.44 10.05
N ASP A 56 0.76 1.57 10.91
CA ASP A 56 -0.62 1.65 11.42
C ASP A 56 -0.84 2.88 12.32
N LYS A 57 0.23 3.48 12.88
CA LYS A 57 0.16 4.77 13.61
C LYS A 57 0.06 5.98 12.69
N ARG A 58 0.52 5.85 11.44
CA ARG A 58 0.55 6.94 10.44
C ARG A 58 -0.75 7.03 9.65
N ILE A 59 -1.43 5.90 9.51
CA ILE A 59 -2.79 5.80 8.96
C ILE A 59 -3.80 6.26 10.01
N ASN A 60 -4.82 7.01 9.58
CA ASN A 60 -5.89 7.48 10.47
C ASN A 60 -7.23 7.41 9.75
N LYS A 61 -7.60 6.21 9.27
CA LYS A 61 -8.83 5.99 8.49
C LYS A 61 -10.09 6.48 9.22
N SER A 62 -10.09 6.49 10.55
CA SER A 62 -11.17 7.06 11.38
C SER A 62 -11.45 8.54 11.11
N ASN A 63 -10.44 9.31 10.67
CA ASN A 63 -10.62 10.71 10.32
C ASN A 63 -11.24 10.88 8.92
N CYS A 64 -11.26 9.83 8.09
CA CYS A 64 -11.74 9.92 6.73
C CYS A 64 -13.27 9.87 6.68
N LEU A 65 -13.90 11.04 6.52
CA LEU A 65 -15.34 11.12 6.26
C LEU A 65 -15.75 10.32 5.01
N GLY A 66 -16.81 9.51 5.12
CA GLY A 66 -17.44 8.80 4.01
C GLY A 66 -16.64 7.64 3.38
N SER A 67 -15.69 7.04 4.12
CA SER A 67 -14.79 5.98 3.63
C SER A 67 -15.21 4.56 3.99
#